data_AF-A0A942GL04-F1
#
_entry.id   AF-A0A942GL04-F1
#
_cell.length_a   1.000
_cell.length_b   1.000
_cell.length_c   1.000
_cell.angle_alpha   90.00
_cell.angle_beta   90.00
_cell.angle_gamma   90.00
#
_symmetry.space_group_name_H-M   'P 1'
#
loop_
_entity.id
_entity.type
_entity.pdbx_description
1 polymer ?
#
loop_
_entity_poly.entity_id
_entity_poly.type
_entity_poly.pdbx_seq_one_letter_code
_entity_poly.pdbx_strand_id
1 'polypeptide(L)'
;MLDATTGLWEGRKRNPFAHYDRVGRVVTNNAHSFLMPARHELPLLNFCQEHSDHQICTILEHQLELRREAVVMGLTRLASTFCADMRGRFGTSFDEARIWIATADVPRWSQRYDGIKKPAFTDVATVELVDLPAHGVWR
;
A
#
# COMPACT_ATOMS: atom_id res chain seq x y z
N MET A 1 2.09 6.49 22.15
CA MET A 1 1.70 6.10 20.78
C MET A 1 0.36 6.75 20.50
N LEU A 2 0.27 7.67 19.53
CA LEU A 2 -0.99 8.32 19.17
C LEU A 2 -1.80 7.35 18.31
N ASP A 3 -2.99 6.95 18.76
CA ASP A 3 -3.86 6.13 17.92
C ASP A 3 -4.55 7.02 16.87
N ALA A 4 -3.91 7.08 15.71
CA ALA A 4 -4.40 7.80 14.54
C ALA A 4 -5.71 7.22 13.97
N THR A 5 -6.10 6.02 14.39
CA THR A 5 -7.30 5.34 13.88
C THR A 5 -8.57 5.74 14.62
N THR A 6 -8.43 6.26 15.84
CA THR A 6 -9.56 6.75 16.65
C THR A 6 -10.30 7.86 15.90
N GLY A 7 -11.53 7.57 15.47
CA GLY A 7 -12.41 8.49 14.75
C GLY A 7 -12.28 8.49 13.22
N LEU A 8 -11.36 7.72 12.62
CA LEU A 8 -11.36 7.51 11.17
C LEU A 8 -12.63 6.80 10.72
N TRP A 9 -13.06 5.78 11.47
CA TRP A 9 -14.29 5.03 11.19
C TRP A 9 -15.55 5.91 11.29
N GLU A 10 -15.62 6.80 12.30
CA GLU A 10 -16.75 7.70 12.43
C GLU A 10 -16.74 8.80 11.35
N GLY A 11 -15.55 9.24 10.92
CA GLY A 11 -15.41 10.03 9.70
C GLY A 11 -15.96 9.29 8.48
N ARG A 12 -15.76 7.96 8.38
CA ARG A 12 -16.11 7.16 7.21
C ARG A 12 -17.61 7.07 7.03
N LYS A 13 -18.32 6.90 8.15
CA LYS A 13 -19.78 6.93 8.16
C LYS A 13 -20.34 8.25 7.66
N ARG A 14 -19.64 9.37 7.89
CA ARG A 14 -20.06 10.71 7.45
C ARG A 14 -19.67 11.03 6.01
N ASN A 15 -18.52 10.54 5.56
CA ASN A 15 -18.05 10.72 4.19
C ASN A 15 -17.35 9.44 3.68
N PRO A 16 -18.07 8.58 2.92
CA PRO A 16 -17.52 7.34 2.37
C PRO A 16 -16.51 7.58 1.23
N PHE A 17 -16.25 8.84 0.86
CA PHE A 17 -15.23 9.24 -0.11
C PHE A 17 -14.06 9.99 0.55
N ALA A 18 -13.96 9.94 1.88
CA ALA A 18 -12.84 10.51 2.60
C ALA A 18 -11.50 9.88 2.16
N HIS A 19 -10.42 10.63 2.33
CA HIS A 19 -9.13 10.30 1.74
C HIS A 19 -8.50 9.00 2.26
N TYR A 20 -8.82 8.54 3.48
CA TYR A 20 -8.38 7.20 3.93
C TYR A 20 -9.12 6.05 3.22
N ASP A 21 -10.31 6.27 2.64
CA ASP A 21 -10.94 5.31 1.72
C ASP A 21 -10.23 5.30 0.34
N ARG A 22 -9.36 6.29 0.02
CA ARG A 22 -8.49 6.23 -1.17
C ARG A 22 -7.40 5.17 -1.04
N VAL A 23 -6.98 4.83 0.19
CA VAL A 23 -6.11 3.68 0.45
C VAL A 23 -6.77 2.39 -0.05
N GLY A 24 -8.10 2.30 0.01
CA GLY A 24 -8.89 1.17 -0.53
C GLY A 24 -9.36 1.33 -1.99
N ARG A 25 -9.25 2.53 -2.59
CA ARG A 25 -9.76 2.86 -3.95
C ARG A 25 -8.65 3.32 -4.91
N VAL A 26 -7.45 2.80 -4.78
CA VAL A 26 -6.85 1.92 -5.79
C VAL A 26 -7.39 2.07 -7.23
N VAL A 27 -7.13 3.19 -7.90
CA VAL A 27 -7.12 3.18 -9.38
C VAL A 27 -5.83 2.51 -9.90
N THR A 28 -4.85 2.31 -9.01
CA THR A 28 -3.74 1.35 -9.13
C THR A 28 -3.48 0.76 -7.74
N ASN A 29 -3.59 -0.55 -7.57
CA ASN A 29 -3.47 -1.17 -6.25
C ASN A 29 -1.99 -1.29 -5.91
N ASN A 30 -1.33 -0.20 -5.52
CA ASN A 30 0.12 -0.19 -5.32
C ASN A 30 0.54 -1.31 -4.33
N ALA A 31 -0.27 -1.57 -3.30
CA ALA A 31 -0.04 -2.70 -2.39
C ALA A 31 -0.14 -4.07 -3.08
N HIS A 32 -1.17 -4.32 -3.89
CA HIS A 32 -1.27 -5.57 -4.66
C HIS A 32 -0.18 -5.65 -5.74
N SER A 33 0.16 -4.56 -6.42
CA SER A 33 1.28 -4.51 -7.36
C SER A 33 2.62 -4.70 -6.66
N PHE A 34 2.75 -4.40 -5.37
CA PHE A 34 3.93 -4.79 -4.60
C PHE A 34 4.02 -6.30 -4.44
N LEU A 35 2.91 -6.90 -3.97
CA LEU A 35 2.85 -8.29 -3.52
C LEU A 35 2.74 -9.29 -4.65
N MET A 36 1.98 -8.96 -5.68
CA MET A 36 1.59 -9.89 -6.75
C MET A 36 2.22 -9.45 -8.06
N PRO A 37 2.93 -10.34 -8.78
CA PRO A 37 3.32 -10.08 -10.15
C PRO A 37 2.09 -9.97 -11.05
N ALA A 38 2.24 -9.22 -12.14
CA ALA A 38 1.21 -9.17 -13.17
C ALA A 38 1.07 -10.55 -13.85
N ARG A 39 -0.14 -10.87 -14.33
CA ARG A 39 -0.41 -12.19 -14.93
C ARG A 39 0.51 -12.52 -16.11
N HIS A 40 0.94 -11.52 -16.87
CA HIS A 40 1.85 -11.68 -18.00
C HIS A 40 3.33 -11.87 -17.59
N GLU A 41 3.69 -11.53 -16.35
CA GLU A 41 5.04 -11.74 -15.81
C GLU A 41 5.23 -13.18 -15.30
N LEU A 42 4.14 -13.87 -14.91
CA LEU A 42 4.20 -15.21 -14.33
C LEU A 42 4.96 -16.25 -15.18
N PRO A 43 4.76 -16.35 -16.52
CA PRO A 43 5.52 -17.31 -17.32
C PRO A 43 7.02 -17.00 -17.33
N LEU A 44 7.40 -15.72 -17.35
CA LEU A 44 8.80 -15.30 -17.32
C LEU A 44 9.44 -15.56 -15.96
N LEU A 45 8.69 -15.31 -14.87
CA LEU A 45 9.13 -15.63 -13.51
C LEU A 45 9.40 -17.13 -13.36
N ASN A 46 8.48 -17.97 -13.82
CA ASN A 46 8.66 -19.42 -13.77
C ASN A 46 9.86 -19.87 -14.63
N PHE A 47 10.02 -19.30 -15.83
CA PHE A 47 11.17 -19.58 -16.69
C PHE A 47 12.50 -19.22 -15.99
N CYS A 48 12.57 -18.04 -15.37
CA CYS A 48 13.77 -17.56 -14.69
C CYS A 48 14.08 -18.28 -13.37
N GLN A 49 13.12 -18.98 -12.77
CA GLN A 49 13.39 -19.87 -11.63
C GLN A 49 14.25 -21.06 -12.03
N GLU A 50 14.11 -21.53 -13.28
CA GLU A 50 14.86 -22.69 -13.80
C GLU A 50 16.09 -22.26 -14.62
N HIS A 51 16.11 -21.03 -15.15
CA HIS A 51 17.11 -20.55 -16.12
C HIS A 51 17.65 -19.16 -15.75
N SER A 52 18.22 -19.03 -14.53
CA SER A 52 18.69 -17.74 -13.99
C SER A 52 19.67 -16.97 -14.87
N ASP A 53 20.50 -17.69 -15.63
CA ASP A 53 21.60 -17.10 -16.40
C ASP A 53 21.16 -16.53 -17.75
N HIS A 54 19.89 -16.71 -18.13
CA HIS A 54 19.38 -16.20 -19.39
C HIS A 54 19.21 -14.67 -19.33
N GLN A 55 19.64 -13.95 -20.38
CA GLN A 55 19.60 -12.48 -20.44
C GLN A 55 18.21 -11.88 -20.17
N ILE A 56 17.15 -12.61 -20.51
CA ILE A 56 15.76 -12.18 -20.25
C ILE A 56 15.47 -12.02 -18.76
N CYS A 57 16.14 -12.78 -17.90
CA CYS A 57 15.94 -12.73 -16.46
C CYS A 57 16.51 -11.46 -15.85
N THR A 58 17.65 -10.98 -16.35
CA THR A 58 18.17 -9.64 -15.98
C THR A 58 17.19 -8.52 -16.36
N ILE A 59 16.54 -8.63 -17.53
CA ILE A 59 15.54 -7.66 -17.96
C ILE A 59 14.30 -7.71 -17.05
N LEU A 60 13.84 -8.91 -16.71
CA LEU A 60 12.71 -9.11 -15.80
C LEU A 60 13.00 -8.55 -14.40
N GLU A 61 14.19 -8.81 -13.85
CA GLU A 61 14.62 -8.26 -12.56
C GLU A 61 14.59 -6.74 -12.57
N HIS A 62 15.12 -6.10 -13.62
CA HIS A 62 15.08 -4.65 -13.76
C HIS A 62 13.64 -4.13 -13.83
N GLN A 63 12.74 -4.80 -14.56
CA GLN A 63 11.33 -4.42 -14.60
C GLN A 63 10.64 -4.54 -13.24
N LEU A 64 10.92 -5.62 -12.49
CA LEU A 64 10.38 -5.81 -11.14
C LEU A 64 10.84 -4.72 -10.19
N GLU A 65 12.08 -4.26 -10.33
CA GLU A 65 12.62 -3.17 -9.52
C GLU A 65 11.96 -1.82 -9.84
N LEU A 66 11.88 -1.45 -11.13
CA LEU A 66 11.15 -0.24 -11.55
C LEU A 66 9.70 -0.23 -11.07
N ARG A 67 9.05 -1.39 -11.07
CA ARG A 67 7.70 -1.56 -10.55
C ARG A 67 7.64 -1.33 -9.03
N ARG A 68 8.62 -1.84 -8.26
CA ARG A 68 8.71 -1.58 -6.82
C ARG A 68 8.90 -0.10 -6.53
N GLU A 69 9.79 0.59 -7.26
CA GLU A 69 9.99 2.04 -7.13
C GLU A 69 8.69 2.80 -7.41
N ALA A 70 7.99 2.47 -8.50
CA ALA A 70 6.70 3.08 -8.84
C ALA A 70 5.63 2.87 -7.76
N VAL A 71 5.61 1.67 -7.18
CA VAL A 71 4.72 1.32 -6.07
C VAL A 71 5.05 2.12 -4.82
N VAL A 72 6.33 2.21 -4.44
CA VAL A 72 6.77 2.99 -3.28
C VAL A 72 6.38 4.45 -3.47
N MET A 73 6.64 5.06 -4.63
CA MET A 73 6.19 6.43 -4.93
C MET A 73 4.68 6.61 -4.77
N GLY A 74 3.90 5.64 -5.25
CA GLY A 74 2.44 5.65 -5.11
C GLY A 74 1.99 5.57 -3.65
N LEU A 75 2.64 4.73 -2.84
CA LEU A 75 2.36 4.59 -1.40
C LEU A 75 2.84 5.82 -0.60
N THR A 76 3.96 6.44 -0.97
CA THR A 76 4.43 7.70 -0.36
C THR A 76 3.39 8.79 -0.48
N ARG A 77 2.81 8.99 -1.67
CA ARG A 77 1.74 9.99 -1.86
C ARG A 77 0.54 9.74 -0.94
N LEU A 78 0.17 8.48 -0.74
CA LEU A 78 -0.90 8.10 0.19
C LEU A 78 -0.52 8.43 1.63
N ALA A 79 0.68 8.03 2.07
CA ALA A 79 1.18 8.33 3.41
C ALA A 79 1.25 9.85 3.67
N SER A 80 1.76 10.62 2.71
CA SER A 80 1.85 12.09 2.80
C SER A 80 0.49 12.75 2.93
N THR A 81 -0.49 12.37 2.12
CA THR A 81 -1.86 12.93 2.25
C THR A 81 -2.49 12.58 3.59
N PHE A 82 -2.32 11.34 4.07
CA PHE A 82 -2.80 10.92 5.38
C PHE A 82 -2.14 11.73 6.52
N CYS A 83 -0.82 11.87 6.51
CA CYS A 83 -0.08 12.64 7.51
C CYS A 83 -0.43 14.13 7.48
N ALA A 84 -0.71 14.70 6.31
CA ALA A 84 -1.18 16.08 6.18
C ALA A 84 -2.57 16.27 6.81
N ASP A 85 -3.50 15.33 6.62
CA ASP A 85 -4.81 15.33 7.29
C ASP A 85 -4.67 15.22 8.82
N MET A 86 -3.76 14.34 9.27
CA MET A 86 -3.47 14.13 10.69
C MET A 86 -2.88 15.39 11.34
N ARG A 87 -2.02 16.11 10.61
CA ARG A 87 -1.48 17.41 11.05
C ARG A 87 -2.59 18.42 11.30
N GLY A 88 -3.56 18.51 10.38
CA GLY A 88 -4.72 19.38 10.55
C GLY A 88 -5.58 19.03 11.79
N ARG A 89 -5.73 17.74 12.09
CA ARG A 89 -6.56 17.28 13.20
C ARG A 89 -5.89 17.36 14.57
N PHE A 90 -4.61 17.00 14.65
CA PHE A 90 -3.90 16.83 15.93
C PHE A 90 -2.82 17.90 16.15
N GLY A 91 -2.63 18.83 15.22
CA GLY A 91 -1.61 19.87 15.31
C GLY A 91 -0.17 19.34 15.31
N THR A 92 0.04 18.08 14.91
CA THR A 92 1.35 17.41 14.94
C THR A 92 1.89 17.28 13.52
N SER A 93 3.12 17.75 13.27
CA SER A 93 3.81 17.53 12.01
C SER A 93 4.46 16.15 11.97
N PHE A 94 4.58 15.60 10.76
CA PHE A 94 5.27 14.36 10.46
C PHE A 94 6.22 14.65 9.30
N ASP A 95 7.42 14.09 9.39
CA ASP A 95 8.47 14.24 8.37
C ASP A 95 8.71 12.92 7.60
N GLU A 96 8.47 11.79 8.26
CA GLU A 96 8.63 10.45 7.68
C GLU A 96 7.41 9.55 7.95
N ALA A 97 7.24 8.53 7.12
CA ALA A 97 6.32 7.44 7.36
C ALA A 97 6.95 6.09 7.03
N ARG A 98 6.68 5.09 7.90
CA ARG A 98 7.00 3.69 7.64
C ARG A 98 5.77 2.95 7.13
N ILE A 99 5.91 2.31 5.97
CA ILE A 99 4.80 1.68 5.25
C ILE A 99 4.89 0.16 5.42
N TRP A 100 3.80 -0.42 5.92
CA TRP A 100 3.64 -1.86 6.06
C TRP A 100 2.42 -2.31 5.27
N ILE A 101 2.53 -3.43 4.56
CA ILE A 101 1.39 -4.09 3.95
C ILE A 101 1.02 -5.30 4.79
N ALA A 102 -0.22 -5.29 5.29
CA ALA A 102 -0.81 -6.44 5.95
C ALA A 102 -1.51 -7.33 4.90
N THR A 103 -1.11 -8.59 4.82
CA THR A 103 -1.80 -9.62 4.04
C THR A 103 -2.50 -10.59 4.97
N ALA A 104 -3.73 -10.97 4.61
CA ALA A 104 -4.47 -12.01 5.29
C ALA A 104 -4.83 -13.08 4.26
N ASP A 105 -4.54 -14.34 4.58
CA ASP A 105 -5.02 -15.49 3.83
C ASP A 105 -6.54 -15.59 3.98
N VAL A 106 -7.27 -15.00 3.02
CA VAL A 106 -8.70 -15.17 2.91
C VAL A 106 -9.00 -16.19 1.81
N PRO A 107 -9.73 -17.29 2.11
CA PRO A 107 -10.22 -18.18 1.08
C PRO A 107 -11.02 -17.40 0.05
N ARG A 108 -10.67 -17.59 -1.21
CA ARG A 108 -11.38 -17.00 -2.33
C ARG A 108 -12.84 -17.54 -2.29
N TRP A 109 -13.77 -16.65 -1.94
CA TRP A 109 -15.22 -16.71 -2.19
C TRP A 109 -16.08 -17.86 -1.62
N SER A 110 -15.55 -18.78 -0.81
CA SER A 110 -16.38 -19.79 -0.13
C SER A 110 -16.36 -19.62 1.40
N GLN A 111 -17.48 -19.08 1.90
CA GLN A 111 -18.13 -19.41 3.17
C GLN A 111 -17.30 -19.31 4.46
N ARG A 112 -17.68 -18.34 5.30
CA ARG A 112 -17.51 -18.33 6.77
C ARG A 112 -16.07 -18.59 7.23
N TYR A 113 -15.23 -17.59 7.04
CA TYR A 113 -13.95 -17.53 7.73
C TYR A 113 -14.20 -17.31 9.24
N ASP A 114 -13.92 -18.33 10.04
CA ASP A 114 -14.13 -18.41 11.49
C ASP A 114 -12.82 -18.39 12.30
N GLY A 115 -11.66 -18.50 11.64
CA GLY A 115 -10.36 -18.40 12.29
C GLY A 115 -9.71 -17.04 12.11
N ILE A 116 -9.36 -16.34 13.19
CA ILE A 116 -8.50 -15.14 13.10
C ILE A 116 -7.09 -15.61 12.66
N LYS A 117 -6.76 -15.60 11.36
CA LYS A 117 -5.33 -15.69 10.99
C LYS A 117 -4.68 -14.35 11.30
N LYS A 118 -3.53 -14.42 11.97
CA LYS A 118 -2.69 -13.25 12.19
C LYS A 118 -2.26 -12.69 10.84
N PRO A 119 -2.44 -11.39 10.58
CA PRO A 119 -1.96 -10.80 9.35
C PRO A 119 -0.44 -10.95 9.26
N ALA A 120 0.05 -11.33 8.07
CA ALA A 120 1.46 -11.24 7.75
C ALA A 120 1.76 -9.80 7.35
N PHE A 121 2.77 -9.20 7.97
CA PHE A 121 3.19 -7.84 7.67
C PHE A 121 4.45 -7.87 6.83
N THR A 122 4.41 -7.20 5.68
CA THR A 122 5.57 -6.95 4.84
C THR A 122 5.97 -5.50 5.02
N ASP A 123 7.19 -5.25 5.50
CA ASP A 123 7.78 -3.92 5.50
C ASP A 123 8.10 -3.52 4.06
N VAL A 124 7.59 -2.39 3.63
CA VAL A 124 7.74 -1.92 2.25
C VAL A 124 8.88 -0.92 2.16
N ALA A 125 8.80 0.15 2.95
CA ALA A 125 9.75 1.26 2.94
C ALA A 125 9.51 2.21 4.12
N THR A 126 10.56 2.92 4.52
CA THR A 126 10.46 4.20 5.22
C THR A 126 10.66 5.31 4.20
N VAL A 127 9.76 6.28 4.17
CA VAL A 127 9.74 7.34 3.14
C VAL A 127 9.63 8.71 3.78
N GLU A 128 10.32 9.69 3.19
CA GLU A 128 10.11 11.10 3.49
C GLU A 128 8.75 11.55 2.96
N LEU A 129 8.06 12.37 3.74
CA LEU A 129 6.75 12.87 3.36
C LEU A 129 6.88 14.06 2.42
N VAL A 130 6.16 14.01 1.30
CA VAL A 130 6.07 15.10 0.35
C VAL A 130 4.95 16.06 0.73
N ASP A 131 5.16 17.36 0.54
CA ASP A 131 4.12 18.35 0.78
C ASP A 131 3.04 18.23 -0.30
N LEU A 132 1.90 17.67 0.07
CA LEU A 132 0.76 17.48 -0.80
C LEU A 132 -0.44 18.17 -0.17
N PRO A 133 -1.26 18.88 -0.96
CA PRO A 133 -2.47 19.49 -0.45
C PRO A 133 -3.39 18.41 0.12
N ALA A 134 -3.58 18.44 1.43
CA ALA A 134 -4.69 17.76 2.07
C ALA A 134 -5.96 18.49 1.63
N HIS A 135 -6.81 17.83 0.83
CA HIS A 135 -8.14 18.36 0.52
C HIS A 135 -9.08 18.17 1.72
N GLY A 136 -8.68 18.74 2.86
CA GLY A 136 -9.43 18.93 4.09
C GLY A 136 -10.41 17.81 4.44
N VAL A 137 -9.93 16.76 5.10
CA VAL A 137 -10.82 15.80 5.78
C VAL A 137 -11.55 16.44 6.97
N TRP A 138 -11.06 17.59 7.46
CA TRP A 138 -11.57 18.28 8.65
C TRP A 138 -11.76 19.78 8.35
N ARG A 139 -12.95 20.17 7.92
CA ARG A 139 -13.50 21.51 8.13
C ARG A 139 -14.80 21.38 8.90
#